data_AF-A0A0C9TEJ4-F1
#
_entry.id   AF-A0A0C9TEJ4-F1
#
_cell.length_a   1.000
_cell.length_b   1.000
_cell.length_c   1.000
_cell.angle_alpha   90.00
_cell.angle_beta   90.00
_cell.angle_gamma   90.00
#
_symmetry.space_group_name_H-M   'P 1'
#
loop_
_entity.id
_entity.type
_entity.pdbx_description
1 polymer ?
#
loop_
_entity_poly.entity_id
_entity_poly.type
_entity_poly.pdbx_seq_one_letter_code
_entity_poly.pdbx_strand_id
1 'polypeptide(L)'
;EEHASKMVMTSETHLLGDHSILGTSLNNVPGAVCEVKARLVWVQVLSENGVHLELIPRFQVEMEHNWYETTVTALLPHRIVSVVDWTSDSPMPLPVATEEGKYPIPKLPKLSKATYEVFPWGVDDPHSLSYGCKTVKELGDTLASPASWHTLPVSWDLSVGESDRAAMGDSFWRTTNTTWGNNVFAHESWHGRNVWMYNRRSEGSTSPSPLGENFLPLRPNPAQDSMVEAQSHIDATVTQLFYTSNMAHDLFYRYGFTEATGNFQQYNFRRGSAEGDAVIANAQDGSGFNNTNFMTPPDGQNGRCRMYLWNTASPYPNGDMEAGIVIHELAHGLSTRLTGRPKNSGCLGWGESSGMGLG
;
A
#
# COMPACT_ATOMS: atom_id res chain seq x y z
N GLU A 1 -8.06 35.99 -18.20
CA GLU A 1 -8.43 37.00 -17.19
C GLU A 1 -9.60 36.56 -16.30
N GLU A 2 -10.68 35.99 -16.84
CA GLU A 2 -11.85 35.55 -16.03
C GLU A 2 -11.55 34.47 -14.98
N HIS A 3 -10.62 33.55 -15.25
CA HIS A 3 -10.23 32.53 -14.28
C HIS A 3 -9.29 33.06 -13.19
N ALA A 4 -8.37 33.95 -13.54
CA ALA A 4 -7.40 34.53 -12.60
C ALA A 4 -8.10 35.38 -11.53
N SER A 5 -9.20 36.05 -11.87
CA SER A 5 -10.00 36.83 -10.91
C SER A 5 -10.79 35.98 -9.91
N LYS A 6 -10.96 34.68 -10.17
CA LYS A 6 -11.64 33.72 -9.28
C LYS A 6 -10.67 32.94 -8.39
N MET A 7 -9.37 32.96 -8.71
CA MET A 7 -8.34 32.30 -7.91
C MET A 7 -8.11 33.07 -6.61
N VAL A 8 -8.07 32.33 -5.51
CA VAL A 8 -7.79 32.90 -4.19
C VAL A 8 -6.49 32.29 -3.67
N MET A 9 -5.53 33.15 -3.36
CA MET A 9 -4.26 32.76 -2.79
C MET A 9 -4.30 32.94 -1.28
N THR A 10 -4.01 31.88 -0.53
CA THR A 10 -3.95 31.90 0.93
C THR A 10 -2.53 31.56 1.36
N SER A 11 -1.91 32.44 2.14
CA SER A 11 -0.58 32.17 2.71
C SER A 11 -0.71 31.29 3.94
N GLU A 12 0.11 30.27 4.01
CA GLU A 12 0.16 29.33 5.13
C GLU A 12 1.53 29.44 5.81
N THR A 13 1.51 29.61 7.11
CA THR A 13 2.71 29.56 7.95
C THR A 13 2.61 28.35 8.87
N HIS A 14 3.49 27.38 8.64
CA HIS A 14 3.69 26.30 9.60
C HIS A 14 4.66 26.79 10.69
N LEU A 15 4.16 26.94 11.92
CA LEU A 15 4.94 27.32 13.09
C LEU A 15 5.74 26.11 13.61
N LEU A 16 6.82 25.75 12.90
CA LEU A 16 7.83 24.82 13.39
C LEU A 16 9.21 25.49 13.34
N GLY A 17 9.51 26.28 14.39
CA GLY A 17 10.83 26.84 14.68
C GLY A 17 11.38 27.83 13.64
N ASP A 18 12.69 28.13 13.76
CA ASP A 18 13.44 29.10 12.94
C ASP A 18 13.58 28.72 11.44
N HIS A 19 12.89 27.67 11.00
CA HIS A 19 12.85 27.15 9.63
C HIS A 19 11.44 27.20 9.02
N SER A 20 10.61 28.18 9.43
CA SER A 20 9.27 28.35 8.88
C SER A 20 9.32 28.49 7.35
N ILE A 21 8.83 27.48 6.63
CA ILE A 21 8.66 27.54 5.18
C ILE A 21 7.34 28.27 4.93
N LEU A 22 7.38 29.38 4.18
CA LEU A 22 6.18 30.06 3.73
C LEU A 22 5.51 29.18 2.67
N GLY A 23 4.41 28.54 3.04
CA GLY A 23 3.54 27.81 2.13
C GLY A 23 2.52 28.76 1.52
N THR A 24 1.98 28.39 0.37
CA THR A 24 0.84 29.10 -0.21
C THR A 24 -0.10 28.09 -0.83
N SER A 25 -1.39 28.18 -0.54
CA SER A 25 -2.44 27.40 -1.19
C SER A 25 -3.21 28.30 -2.18
N LEU A 26 -3.54 27.73 -3.34
CA LEU A 26 -4.27 28.38 -4.41
C LEU A 26 -5.60 27.65 -4.60
N ASN A 27 -6.69 28.36 -4.35
CA ASN A 27 -8.06 27.86 -4.53
C ASN A 27 -8.64 28.29 -5.88
N ASN A 28 -9.58 27.50 -6.40
CA ASN A 28 -10.25 27.70 -7.70
C ASN A 28 -9.30 27.74 -8.90
N VAL A 29 -8.20 26.98 -8.84
CA VAL A 29 -7.31 26.81 -10.01
C VAL A 29 -8.06 25.99 -11.07
N PRO A 30 -8.22 26.48 -12.31
CA PRO A 30 -8.93 25.76 -13.37
C PRO A 30 -8.36 24.37 -13.60
N GLY A 31 -9.25 23.38 -13.63
CA GLY A 31 -8.89 21.97 -13.87
C GLY A 31 -8.32 21.24 -12.65
N ALA A 32 -7.98 21.95 -11.57
CA ALA A 32 -7.59 21.31 -10.31
C ALA A 32 -8.83 20.79 -9.58
N VAL A 33 -8.74 19.57 -9.02
CA VAL A 33 -9.83 18.95 -8.24
C VAL A 33 -9.79 19.34 -6.76
N CYS A 34 -8.67 19.91 -6.31
CA CYS A 34 -8.47 20.40 -4.95
C CYS A 34 -7.64 21.71 -4.94
N GLU A 35 -7.34 22.21 -3.75
CA GLU A 35 -6.38 23.31 -3.57
C GLU A 35 -5.01 22.94 -4.15
N VAL A 36 -4.39 23.87 -4.86
CA VAL A 36 -3.04 23.70 -5.40
C VAL A 36 -2.04 24.21 -4.38
N LYS A 37 -1.14 23.33 -3.94
CA LYS A 37 -0.13 23.67 -2.93
C LYS A 37 1.12 24.22 -3.62
N ALA A 38 1.57 25.38 -3.18
CA ALA A 38 2.77 26.05 -3.66
C ALA A 38 3.80 26.19 -2.53
N ARG A 39 5.05 25.79 -2.80
CA ARG A 39 6.18 25.93 -1.87
C ARG A 39 7.42 26.39 -2.60
N LEU A 40 8.22 27.25 -1.98
CA LEU A 40 9.53 27.60 -2.53
C LEU A 40 10.50 26.43 -2.35
N VAL A 41 11.18 26.05 -3.43
CA VAL A 41 12.20 25.00 -3.43
C VAL A 41 13.42 25.46 -4.23
N TRP A 42 14.60 24.95 -3.87
CA TRP A 42 15.80 25.14 -4.67
C TRP A 42 15.82 24.11 -5.80
N VAL A 43 15.86 24.58 -7.04
CA VAL A 43 15.92 23.73 -8.24
C VAL A 43 17.26 23.95 -8.94
N GLN A 44 17.88 22.86 -9.42
CA GLN A 44 19.05 22.96 -10.28
C GLN A 44 18.63 23.40 -11.68
N VAL A 45 19.15 24.55 -12.13
CA VAL A 45 18.88 25.13 -13.44
C VAL A 45 20.17 25.18 -14.24
N LEU A 46 20.12 24.65 -15.47
CA LEU A 46 21.24 24.72 -16.40
C LEU A 46 21.36 26.14 -16.96
N SER A 47 22.58 26.67 -16.97
CA SER A 47 22.92 27.94 -17.59
C SER A 47 24.15 27.79 -18.49
N GLU A 48 24.45 28.81 -19.29
CA GLU A 48 25.65 28.82 -20.15
C GLU A 48 26.96 28.65 -19.36
N ASN A 49 26.96 29.00 -18.06
CA ASN A 49 28.13 28.92 -17.18
C ASN A 49 28.09 27.70 -16.22
N GLY A 50 27.21 26.73 -16.49
CA GLY A 50 27.04 25.53 -15.66
C GLY A 50 25.71 25.47 -14.90
N VAL A 51 25.65 24.64 -13.86
CA VAL A 51 24.45 24.43 -13.04
C VAL A 51 24.46 25.39 -11.86
N HIS A 52 23.34 26.08 -11.62
CA HIS A 52 23.12 26.90 -10.43
C HIS A 52 21.80 26.52 -9.76
N LEU A 53 21.66 26.86 -8.48
CA LEU A 53 20.41 26.70 -7.74
C LEU A 53 19.59 27.98 -7.85
N GLU A 54 18.32 27.82 -8.23
CA GLU A 54 17.36 28.90 -8.29
C GLU A 54 16.20 28.59 -7.33
N LEU A 55 15.82 29.57 -6.50
CA LEU A 55 14.69 29.42 -5.59
C LEU A 55 13.40 29.68 -6.36
N ILE A 56 12.62 28.64 -6.60
CA ILE A 56 11.47 28.66 -7.52
C ILE A 56 10.22 28.12 -6.81
N PRO A 57 9.03 28.72 -7.01
CA PRO A 57 7.76 28.13 -6.59
C PRO A 57 7.51 26.79 -7.28
N ARG A 58 7.30 25.76 -6.48
CA ARG A 58 6.83 24.44 -6.88
C ARG A 58 5.36 24.31 -6.58
N PHE A 59 4.58 23.96 -7.59
CA PHE A 59 3.14 23.74 -7.52
C PHE A 59 2.84 22.25 -7.62
N GLN A 60 1.95 21.76 -6.75
CA GLN A 60 1.35 20.44 -6.84
C GLN A 60 -0.09 20.60 -7.29
N VAL A 61 -0.37 20.15 -8.51
CA VAL A 61 -1.66 20.32 -9.18
C VAL A 61 -2.29 18.96 -9.41
N GLU A 62 -3.27 18.62 -8.58
CA GLU A 62 -4.10 17.43 -8.75
C GLU A 62 -5.25 17.73 -9.71
N MET A 63 -5.39 16.96 -10.78
CA MET A 63 -6.46 17.05 -11.77
C MET A 63 -7.23 15.72 -11.84
N GLU A 64 -8.33 15.69 -12.61
CA GLU A 64 -9.22 14.52 -12.66
C GLU A 64 -8.54 13.22 -13.14
N HIS A 65 -7.56 13.32 -14.05
CA HIS A 65 -6.94 12.16 -14.70
C HIS A 65 -5.41 12.16 -14.62
N ASN A 66 -4.82 13.11 -13.90
CA ASN A 66 -3.38 13.33 -13.89
C ASN A 66 -3.01 14.27 -12.73
N TRP A 67 -1.77 14.18 -12.28
CA TRP A 67 -1.19 15.05 -11.27
C TRP A 67 0.07 15.65 -11.86
N TYR A 68 0.28 16.96 -11.76
CA TYR A 68 1.57 17.57 -12.10
C TYR A 68 2.25 18.17 -10.89
N GLU A 69 3.55 17.91 -10.74
CA GLU A 69 4.44 18.77 -9.98
C GLU A 69 5.21 19.65 -10.96
N THR A 70 5.06 20.97 -10.84
CA THR A 70 5.70 21.92 -11.75
C THR A 70 6.43 23.02 -11.00
N THR A 71 7.57 23.44 -11.53
CA THR A 71 8.36 24.55 -11.02
C THR A 71 8.39 25.67 -12.05
N VAL A 72 7.94 26.87 -11.68
CA VAL A 72 7.76 28.00 -12.61
C VAL A 72 8.45 29.24 -12.07
N THR A 73 9.29 29.88 -12.88
CA THR A 73 10.03 31.08 -12.43
C THR A 73 9.08 32.22 -12.07
N ALA A 74 9.32 32.83 -10.90
CA ALA A 74 8.56 33.99 -10.44
C ALA A 74 8.96 35.28 -11.15
N LEU A 75 10.15 35.32 -11.76
CA LEU A 75 10.69 36.48 -12.47
C LEU A 75 10.60 36.29 -13.98
N LEU A 76 10.48 37.41 -14.69
CA LEU A 76 10.47 37.43 -16.15
C LEU A 76 11.86 37.07 -16.73
N PRO A 77 11.91 36.32 -17.85
CA PRO A 77 10.78 35.68 -18.51
C PRO A 77 10.27 34.48 -17.70
N HIS A 78 8.95 34.40 -17.51
CA HIS A 78 8.32 33.25 -16.86
C HIS A 78 8.58 32.00 -17.70
N ARG A 79 9.25 31.01 -17.11
CA ARG A 79 9.53 29.72 -17.74
C ARG A 79 9.13 28.60 -16.80
N ILE A 80 8.66 27.51 -17.39
CA ILE A 80 8.51 26.24 -16.70
C ILE A 80 9.89 25.59 -16.67
N VAL A 81 10.45 25.38 -15.49
CA VAL A 81 11.80 24.83 -15.29
C VAL A 81 11.79 23.31 -15.29
N SER A 82 10.79 22.73 -14.63
CA SER A 82 10.57 21.29 -14.59
C SER A 82 9.09 21.01 -14.45
N VAL A 83 8.64 19.95 -15.13
CA VAL A 83 7.33 19.33 -14.95
C VAL A 83 7.55 17.85 -14.73
N VAL A 84 7.04 17.34 -13.62
CA VAL A 84 6.79 15.91 -13.45
C VAL A 84 5.30 15.71 -13.64
N ASP A 85 4.96 15.00 -14.71
CA ASP A 85 3.59 14.64 -15.05
C ASP A 85 3.34 13.18 -14.68
N TRP A 86 2.42 12.98 -13.75
CA TRP A 86 1.86 11.68 -13.43
C TRP A 86 0.53 11.55 -14.16
N THR A 87 0.54 10.96 -15.35
CA THR A 87 -0.68 10.69 -16.12
C THR A 87 -1.31 9.37 -15.72
N SER A 88 -2.64 9.31 -15.70
CA SER A 88 -3.40 8.05 -15.61
C SER A 88 -3.51 7.33 -16.97
N ASP A 89 -2.48 7.40 -17.81
CA ASP A 89 -2.41 6.66 -19.09
C ASP A 89 -1.37 5.53 -18.97
N SER A 90 -1.74 4.48 -18.24
CA SER A 90 -1.04 3.20 -18.29
C SER A 90 -1.82 2.27 -19.22
N PRO A 91 -1.47 2.16 -20.52
CA PRO A 91 -2.00 1.11 -21.39
C PRO A 91 -1.44 -0.22 -20.89
N MET A 92 -2.01 -0.74 -19.82
CA MET A 92 -1.65 -2.07 -19.37
C MET A 92 -2.15 -3.07 -20.41
N PRO A 93 -1.27 -3.95 -20.92
CA PRO A 93 -1.75 -5.09 -21.67
C PRO A 93 -2.70 -5.87 -20.76
N LEU A 94 -3.95 -6.02 -21.19
CA LEU A 94 -4.85 -6.95 -20.54
C LEU A 94 -4.15 -8.31 -20.50
N PRO A 95 -4.19 -9.04 -19.37
CA PRO A 95 -3.56 -10.34 -19.26
C PRO A 95 -4.12 -11.22 -20.38
N VAL A 96 -3.28 -11.48 -21.37
CA VAL A 96 -3.61 -12.35 -22.49
C VAL A 96 -3.67 -13.74 -21.89
N ALA A 97 -4.87 -14.35 -21.90
CA ALA A 97 -5.00 -15.76 -21.59
C ALA A 97 -3.99 -16.52 -22.46
N THR A 98 -2.96 -17.09 -21.84
CA THR A 98 -1.91 -17.79 -22.60
C THR A 98 -2.54 -18.96 -23.35
N GLU A 99 -2.19 -19.05 -24.64
CA GLU A 99 -2.69 -19.99 -25.65
C GLU A 99 -4.22 -20.01 -25.86
N GLU A 100 -4.70 -19.05 -26.66
CA GLU A 100 -5.86 -19.23 -27.55
C GLU A 100 -7.12 -19.83 -26.88
N GLY A 101 -7.48 -19.37 -25.68
CA GLY A 101 -8.76 -19.72 -25.06
C GLY A 101 -8.91 -21.19 -24.61
N LYS A 102 -7.83 -21.98 -24.53
CA LYS A 102 -7.92 -23.38 -24.06
C LYS A 102 -8.29 -23.53 -22.59
N TYR A 103 -8.06 -22.50 -21.78
CA TYR A 103 -8.33 -22.54 -20.34
C TYR A 103 -8.97 -21.23 -19.85
N PRO A 104 -10.29 -21.04 -20.03
CA PRO A 104 -10.95 -19.82 -19.56
C PRO A 104 -10.74 -19.64 -18.06
N ILE A 105 -10.53 -18.39 -17.62
CA ILE A 105 -10.54 -18.03 -16.20
C ILE A 105 -11.87 -18.54 -15.62
N PRO A 106 -11.85 -19.28 -14.50
CA PRO A 106 -13.08 -19.74 -13.87
C PRO A 106 -14.04 -18.57 -13.65
N LYS A 107 -15.33 -18.80 -13.85
CA LYS A 107 -16.34 -17.75 -13.69
C LYS A 107 -16.19 -17.13 -12.31
N LEU A 108 -15.92 -15.82 -12.28
CA LEU A 108 -15.69 -15.09 -11.05
C LEU A 108 -16.95 -15.11 -10.18
N PRO A 109 -16.79 -15.21 -8.84
CA PRO A 109 -17.91 -15.19 -7.93
C PRO A 109 -18.58 -13.81 -7.95
N LYS A 110 -19.90 -13.77 -7.77
CA LYS A 110 -20.62 -12.51 -7.52
C LYS A 110 -20.43 -12.15 -6.05
N LEU A 111 -19.58 -11.18 -5.77
CA LEU A 111 -19.23 -10.80 -4.39
C LEU A 111 -19.72 -9.39 -4.05
N SER A 112 -20.17 -9.24 -2.81
CA SER A 112 -20.28 -7.94 -2.16
C SER A 112 -18.90 -7.52 -1.68
N LYS A 113 -18.46 -6.32 -2.07
CA LYS A 113 -17.22 -5.72 -1.60
C LYS A 113 -17.20 -5.66 -0.07
N ALA A 114 -16.08 -6.06 0.53
CA ALA A 114 -15.87 -5.90 1.97
C ALA A 114 -15.80 -4.41 2.33
N THR A 115 -15.93 -4.12 3.63
CA THR A 115 -15.76 -2.77 4.16
C THR A 115 -14.76 -2.82 5.30
N TYR A 116 -13.85 -1.86 5.34
CA TYR A 116 -12.73 -1.82 6.27
C TYR A 116 -12.79 -0.53 7.09
N GLU A 117 -12.52 -0.62 8.37
CA GLU A 117 -12.27 0.52 9.24
C GLU A 117 -10.75 0.68 9.37
N VAL A 118 -10.18 1.53 8.52
CA VAL A 118 -8.73 1.68 8.36
C VAL A 118 -8.35 3.14 8.12
N PHE A 119 -7.07 3.45 8.29
CA PHE A 119 -6.47 4.62 7.65
C PHE A 119 -6.44 4.36 6.13
N PRO A 120 -7.12 5.20 5.34
CA PRO A 120 -7.24 4.98 3.90
C PRO A 120 -5.90 5.12 3.19
N TRP A 121 -5.77 4.50 2.02
CA TRP A 121 -4.61 4.68 1.15
C TRP A 121 -4.26 6.17 0.94
N GLY A 122 -2.97 6.50 1.02
CA GLY A 122 -2.46 7.87 0.96
C GLY A 122 -2.33 8.57 2.33
N VAL A 123 -2.86 7.98 3.40
CA VAL A 123 -2.56 8.38 4.79
C VAL A 123 -1.36 7.56 5.25
N ASP A 124 -0.27 8.24 5.58
CA ASP A 124 0.98 7.56 5.95
C ASP A 124 0.91 7.00 7.37
N ASP A 125 0.55 7.83 8.35
CA ASP A 125 0.54 7.44 9.76
C ASP A 125 -0.65 8.08 10.53
N PRO A 126 -1.00 7.55 11.72
CA PRO A 126 -2.11 8.07 12.52
C PRO A 126 -1.96 9.52 13.02
N HIS A 127 -0.74 10.06 13.11
CA HIS A 127 -0.46 11.45 13.52
C HIS A 127 -0.72 12.47 12.41
N SER A 128 -0.96 12.04 11.17
CA SER A 128 -1.55 12.87 10.11
C SER A 128 -3.05 13.14 10.39
N LEU A 129 -3.31 13.78 11.55
CA LEU A 129 -4.55 13.85 12.32
C LEU A 129 -5.73 14.59 11.64
N SER A 130 -5.60 15.02 10.39
CA SER A 130 -6.71 15.64 9.66
C SER A 130 -7.69 14.63 9.05
N TYR A 131 -7.32 13.35 8.93
CA TYR A 131 -8.11 12.38 8.15
C TYR A 131 -8.80 11.28 8.95
N GLY A 132 -8.29 10.91 10.13
CA GLY A 132 -8.89 9.87 10.98
C GLY A 132 -9.02 8.49 10.31
N CYS A 133 -9.41 7.49 11.09
CA CYS A 133 -9.86 6.20 10.53
C CYS A 133 -11.17 6.42 9.77
N LYS A 134 -11.28 5.84 8.57
CA LYS A 134 -12.49 5.93 7.75
C LYS A 134 -13.00 4.54 7.42
N THR A 135 -14.32 4.42 7.35
CA THR A 135 -14.97 3.25 6.76
C THR A 135 -14.77 3.31 5.24
N VAL A 136 -13.86 2.50 4.72
CA VAL A 136 -13.52 2.43 3.29
C VAL A 136 -14.09 1.13 2.72
N LYS A 137 -14.84 1.24 1.63
CA LYS A 137 -15.23 0.05 0.86
C LYS A 137 -14.01 -0.51 0.15
N GLU A 138 -13.93 -1.83 0.05
CA GLU A 138 -12.93 -2.52 -0.76
C GLU A 138 -12.85 -1.86 -2.14
N LEU A 139 -11.72 -1.19 -2.39
CA LEU A 139 -11.48 -0.54 -3.67
C LEU A 139 -11.25 -1.62 -4.73
N GLY A 140 -10.48 -2.66 -4.37
CA GLY A 140 -10.39 -3.97 -5.02
C GLY A 140 -10.28 -3.86 -6.53
N ASP A 141 -9.06 -3.80 -7.03
CA ASP A 141 -8.83 -3.67 -8.46
C ASP A 141 -9.30 -4.94 -9.18
N THR A 142 -10.28 -4.82 -10.07
CA THR A 142 -10.90 -5.98 -10.72
C THR A 142 -9.95 -6.72 -11.67
N LEU A 143 -8.82 -6.12 -12.02
CA LEU A 143 -7.80 -6.74 -12.86
C LEU A 143 -6.77 -7.49 -12.02
N ALA A 144 -6.25 -6.84 -10.97
CA ALA A 144 -5.24 -7.40 -10.06
C ALA A 144 -5.84 -8.42 -9.09
N SER A 145 -7.02 -8.12 -8.57
CA SER A 145 -7.76 -8.91 -7.57
C SER A 145 -9.15 -9.29 -8.10
N PRO A 146 -9.24 -10.06 -9.20
CA PRO A 146 -10.51 -10.33 -9.88
C PRO A 146 -11.51 -11.13 -9.03
N ALA A 147 -11.03 -11.89 -8.05
CA ALA A 147 -11.87 -12.65 -7.13
C ALA A 147 -12.15 -11.92 -5.80
N SER A 148 -11.74 -10.65 -5.62
CA SER A 148 -11.64 -9.94 -4.32
C SER A 148 -10.44 -10.35 -3.47
N TRP A 149 -10.16 -9.57 -2.43
CA TRP A 149 -9.07 -9.86 -1.50
C TRP A 149 -9.35 -11.04 -0.56
N HIS A 150 -10.60 -11.51 -0.42
CA HIS A 150 -11.00 -12.51 0.57
C HIS A 150 -11.31 -13.90 0.00
N THR A 151 -10.98 -14.12 -1.27
CA THR A 151 -11.44 -15.30 -2.01
C THR A 151 -10.30 -16.06 -2.63
N LEU A 152 -10.34 -17.38 -2.48
CA LEU A 152 -9.39 -18.32 -3.06
C LEU A 152 -10.12 -19.47 -3.75
N PRO A 153 -9.51 -20.14 -4.73
CA PRO A 153 -9.97 -21.45 -5.14
C PRO A 153 -9.87 -22.44 -3.96
N VAL A 154 -10.85 -23.32 -3.77
CA VAL A 154 -10.85 -24.34 -2.71
C VAL A 154 -9.61 -25.26 -2.79
N SER A 155 -9.09 -25.50 -4.00
CA SER A 155 -7.88 -26.29 -4.22
C SER A 155 -6.59 -25.58 -3.81
N TRP A 156 -6.59 -24.25 -3.79
CA TRP A 156 -5.45 -23.40 -3.45
C TRP A 156 -5.55 -22.79 -2.05
N ASP A 157 -6.67 -23.02 -1.37
CA ASP A 157 -6.87 -22.60 0.01
C ASP A 157 -6.16 -23.56 0.98
N LEU A 158 -5.08 -23.06 1.59
CA LEU A 158 -4.25 -23.81 2.52
C LEU A 158 -4.95 -24.07 3.86
N SER A 159 -6.03 -23.33 4.19
CA SER A 159 -6.77 -23.52 5.44
C SER A 159 -7.75 -24.70 5.37
N VAL A 160 -7.99 -25.26 4.18
CA VAL A 160 -8.99 -26.31 3.97
C VAL A 160 -8.31 -27.68 3.94
N GLY A 161 -8.69 -28.57 4.86
CA GLY A 161 -8.21 -29.95 4.86
C GLY A 161 -8.81 -30.79 3.73
N GLU A 162 -8.21 -31.96 3.43
CA GLU A 162 -8.71 -32.85 2.38
C GLU A 162 -10.16 -33.32 2.62
N SER A 163 -10.52 -33.60 3.88
CA SER A 163 -11.88 -33.95 4.28
C SER A 163 -12.87 -32.79 4.06
N ASP A 164 -12.45 -31.56 4.35
CA ASP A 164 -13.30 -30.37 4.22
C ASP A 164 -13.52 -30.02 2.74
N ARG A 165 -12.49 -30.22 1.90
CA ARG A 165 -12.64 -30.07 0.43
C ARG A 165 -13.72 -30.99 -0.12
N ALA A 166 -13.76 -32.25 0.33
CA ALA A 166 -14.79 -33.19 -0.08
C ALA A 166 -16.20 -32.73 0.34
N ALA A 167 -16.32 -32.08 1.51
CA ALA A 167 -17.59 -31.52 1.99
C ALA A 167 -18.03 -30.25 1.22
N MET A 168 -17.10 -29.52 0.60
CA MET A 168 -17.39 -28.31 -0.18
C MET A 168 -17.95 -28.60 -1.59
N GLY A 169 -17.99 -29.87 -2.00
CA GLY A 169 -18.55 -30.31 -3.29
C GLY A 169 -17.84 -29.68 -4.50
N ASP A 170 -18.60 -29.31 -5.53
CA ASP A 170 -18.08 -28.74 -6.78
C ASP A 170 -17.76 -27.23 -6.67
N SER A 171 -17.69 -26.68 -5.47
CA SER A 171 -17.41 -25.26 -5.26
C SER A 171 -15.97 -24.93 -5.66
N PHE A 172 -15.80 -24.15 -6.73
CA PHE A 172 -14.46 -23.70 -7.13
C PHE A 172 -13.92 -22.65 -6.16
N TRP A 173 -14.74 -21.67 -5.76
CA TRP A 173 -14.34 -20.54 -4.92
C TRP A 173 -14.76 -20.72 -3.47
N ARG A 174 -13.88 -20.35 -2.53
CA ARG A 174 -14.16 -20.13 -1.12
C ARG A 174 -13.90 -18.67 -0.79
N THR A 175 -14.91 -18.01 -0.23
CA THR A 175 -14.77 -16.64 0.29
C THR A 175 -14.79 -16.71 1.80
N THR A 176 -13.86 -16.01 2.43
CA THR A 176 -13.76 -15.93 3.88
C THR A 176 -14.20 -14.55 4.37
N ASN A 177 -14.50 -14.45 5.66
CA ASN A 177 -14.72 -13.18 6.35
C ASN A 177 -13.48 -12.75 7.15
N THR A 178 -12.31 -13.33 6.90
CA THR A 178 -11.08 -13.04 7.66
C THR A 178 -9.99 -12.55 6.73
N THR A 179 -8.87 -12.07 7.26
CA THR A 179 -7.73 -11.49 6.53
C THR A 179 -6.88 -12.56 5.81
N TRP A 180 -7.56 -13.32 4.94
CA TRP A 180 -7.09 -14.50 4.25
C TRP A 180 -7.52 -14.46 2.79
N GLY A 181 -6.54 -14.37 1.88
CA GLY A 181 -6.78 -13.96 0.51
C GLY A 181 -5.80 -14.47 -0.52
N ASN A 182 -6.10 -14.16 -1.79
CA ASN A 182 -5.22 -14.53 -2.91
C ASN A 182 -3.87 -13.83 -2.86
N ASN A 183 -3.81 -12.60 -2.37
CA ASN A 183 -2.58 -11.80 -2.40
C ASN A 183 -1.83 -11.86 -1.06
N VAL A 184 -2.57 -11.93 0.06
CA VAL A 184 -2.02 -11.76 1.41
C VAL A 184 -2.73 -12.67 2.42
N PHE A 185 -1.94 -13.23 3.34
CA PHE A 185 -2.39 -13.85 4.59
C PHE A 185 -1.88 -13.01 5.76
N ALA A 186 -2.75 -12.19 6.37
CA ALA A 186 -2.36 -11.37 7.52
C ALA A 186 -2.83 -12.00 8.83
N HIS A 187 -2.02 -11.90 9.89
CA HIS A 187 -2.33 -12.47 11.21
C HIS A 187 -1.41 -11.89 12.29
N GLU A 188 -1.73 -12.09 13.56
CA GLU A 188 -0.79 -11.79 14.65
C GLU A 188 0.42 -12.73 14.63
N SER A 189 1.56 -12.27 15.13
CA SER A 189 2.75 -13.11 15.30
C SER A 189 3.52 -12.79 16.59
N TRP A 190 2.84 -12.71 17.73
CA TRP A 190 3.48 -12.29 18.99
C TRP A 190 4.62 -13.22 19.46
N HIS A 191 4.63 -14.47 19.00
CA HIS A 191 5.70 -15.42 19.30
C HIS A 191 6.92 -15.30 18.37
N GLY A 192 6.84 -14.52 17.29
CA GLY A 192 7.93 -14.30 16.34
C GLY A 192 8.42 -15.56 15.61
N ARG A 193 7.54 -16.56 15.48
CA ARG A 193 7.89 -17.87 14.89
C ARG A 193 7.56 -17.93 13.41
N ASN A 194 7.99 -19.00 12.75
CA ASN A 194 7.67 -19.26 11.35
C ASN A 194 6.27 -19.87 11.13
N VAL A 195 5.58 -20.27 12.20
CA VAL A 195 4.20 -20.78 12.12
C VAL A 195 3.23 -19.61 11.99
N TRP A 196 2.30 -19.73 11.05
CA TRP A 196 1.40 -18.64 10.67
C TRP A 196 -0.02 -19.12 10.35
N MET A 197 -0.15 -20.35 9.85
CA MET A 197 -1.41 -20.96 9.39
C MET A 197 -2.57 -20.81 10.39
N TYR A 198 -2.29 -21.02 11.67
CA TYR A 198 -3.29 -21.09 12.74
C TYR A 198 -3.22 -19.92 13.73
N ASN A 199 -2.42 -18.89 13.44
CA ASN A 199 -2.35 -17.70 14.29
C ASN A 199 -3.68 -16.93 14.24
N ARG A 200 -3.94 -16.09 15.26
CA ARG A 200 -5.19 -15.32 15.32
C ARG A 200 -5.24 -14.31 14.17
N ARG A 201 -6.45 -14.14 13.61
CA ARG A 201 -6.76 -13.17 12.55
C ARG A 201 -7.96 -12.34 12.93
N SER A 202 -8.06 -11.15 12.34
CA SER A 202 -9.29 -10.36 12.40
C SER A 202 -10.41 -11.07 11.63
N GLU A 203 -11.60 -11.15 12.21
CA GLU A 203 -12.80 -11.67 11.58
C GLU A 203 -13.83 -10.56 11.39
N GLY A 204 -14.32 -10.42 10.17
CA GLY A 204 -15.40 -9.52 9.80
C GLY A 204 -16.77 -10.12 10.11
N SER A 205 -17.75 -9.23 10.27
CA SER A 205 -19.16 -9.60 10.46
C SER A 205 -19.91 -9.57 9.13
N THR A 206 -20.81 -10.54 8.92
CA THR A 206 -21.78 -10.52 7.81
C THR A 206 -22.99 -9.63 8.12
N SER A 207 -23.13 -9.16 9.36
CA SER A 207 -24.14 -8.19 9.76
C SER A 207 -23.55 -6.78 9.73
N PRO A 208 -24.29 -5.76 9.27
CA PRO A 208 -23.85 -4.37 9.41
C PRO A 208 -23.72 -4.08 10.90
N SER A 209 -22.49 -4.10 11.42
CA SER A 209 -22.24 -3.66 12.78
C SER A 209 -22.57 -2.17 12.84
N PRO A 210 -23.48 -1.73 13.73
CA PRO A 210 -23.56 -0.31 14.05
C PRO A 210 -22.18 0.09 14.58
N LEU A 211 -21.63 1.17 14.03
CA LEU A 211 -20.38 1.82 14.44
C LEU A 211 -20.22 1.72 15.96
N GLY A 212 -19.46 0.72 16.41
CA GLY A 212 -19.03 0.64 17.78
C GLY A 212 -17.85 1.58 17.89
N GLU A 213 -17.88 2.49 18.84
CA GLU A 213 -16.78 3.41 19.17
C GLU A 213 -15.52 2.68 19.71
N ASN A 214 -15.24 1.46 19.25
CA ASN A 214 -14.01 0.73 19.47
C ASN A 214 -12.96 1.22 18.47
N PHE A 215 -12.78 2.54 18.47
CA PHE A 215 -11.62 3.14 17.86
C PHE A 215 -10.39 2.55 18.53
N LEU A 216 -9.31 2.32 17.77
CA LEU A 216 -7.97 2.49 18.33
C LEU A 216 -8.06 3.76 19.18
N PRO A 217 -7.81 3.72 20.49
CA PRO A 217 -7.83 4.94 21.25
C PRO A 217 -6.77 5.82 20.59
N LEU A 218 -7.22 6.83 19.86
CA LEU A 218 -6.41 7.97 19.38
C LEU A 218 -5.75 8.71 20.55
N ARG A 219 -5.99 8.22 21.77
CA ARG A 219 -5.39 8.56 23.04
C ARG A 219 -4.96 7.25 23.70
N PRO A 220 -3.85 6.65 23.24
CA PRO A 220 -3.20 5.56 23.96
C PRO A 220 -3.26 5.81 25.47
N ASN A 221 -3.67 4.82 26.26
CA ASN A 221 -3.69 4.98 27.70
C ASN A 221 -2.25 4.86 28.23
N PRO A 222 -1.57 5.97 28.61
CA PRO A 222 -0.17 5.91 29.01
C PRO A 222 0.00 5.21 30.37
N ALA A 223 -1.10 4.97 31.11
CA ALA A 223 -1.10 4.24 32.37
C ALA A 223 -1.18 2.70 32.19
N GLN A 224 -1.45 2.22 30.97
CA GLN A 224 -1.51 0.81 30.65
C GLN A 224 -0.15 0.29 30.17
N ASP A 225 0.14 -0.99 30.45
CA ASP A 225 1.33 -1.65 29.90
C ASP A 225 1.31 -1.57 28.36
N SER A 226 2.44 -1.17 27.78
CA SER A 226 2.52 -0.89 26.34
C SER A 226 2.26 -2.12 25.46
N MET A 227 2.66 -3.31 25.92
CA MET A 227 2.39 -4.55 25.19
C MET A 227 0.91 -4.91 25.30
N VAL A 228 0.32 -4.79 26.49
CA VAL A 228 -1.12 -5.05 26.69
C VAL A 228 -1.96 -4.08 25.85
N GLU A 229 -1.59 -2.80 25.81
CA GLU A 229 -2.21 -1.80 24.95
C GLU A 229 -2.14 -2.22 23.48
N ALA A 230 -0.95 -2.52 22.95
CA ALA A 230 -0.77 -2.92 21.56
C ALA A 230 -1.58 -4.19 21.21
N GLN A 231 -1.54 -5.21 22.08
CA GLN A 231 -2.26 -6.47 21.87
C GLN A 231 -3.78 -6.29 21.91
N SER A 232 -4.29 -5.33 22.70
CA SER A 232 -5.73 -5.03 22.75
C SER A 232 -6.29 -4.52 21.42
N HIS A 233 -5.42 -4.05 20.52
CA HIS A 233 -5.74 -3.49 19.21
C HIS A 233 -5.34 -4.40 18.03
N ILE A 234 -5.13 -5.68 18.29
CA ILE A 234 -4.58 -6.59 17.28
C ILE A 234 -5.49 -6.77 16.07
N ASP A 235 -6.81 -6.81 16.25
CA ASP A 235 -7.73 -7.02 15.12
C ASP A 235 -7.72 -5.81 14.17
N ALA A 236 -7.66 -4.59 14.70
CA ALA A 236 -7.46 -3.37 13.91
C ALA A 236 -6.10 -3.37 13.20
N THR A 237 -5.05 -3.81 13.89
CA THR A 237 -3.69 -3.90 13.33
C THR A 237 -3.62 -4.87 12.14
N VAL A 238 -4.11 -6.10 12.34
CA VAL A 238 -4.14 -7.12 11.28
C VAL A 238 -4.98 -6.65 10.09
N THR A 239 -6.09 -5.95 10.36
CA THR A 239 -6.96 -5.39 9.31
C THR A 239 -6.25 -4.29 8.52
N GLN A 240 -5.55 -3.37 9.18
CA GLN A 240 -4.77 -2.32 8.52
C GLN A 240 -3.65 -2.91 7.66
N LEU A 241 -2.89 -3.86 8.20
CA LEU A 241 -1.80 -4.53 7.48
C LEU A 241 -2.34 -5.25 6.23
N PHE A 242 -3.45 -5.98 6.37
CA PHE A 242 -4.11 -6.66 5.25
C PHE A 242 -4.58 -5.68 4.18
N TYR A 243 -5.23 -4.58 4.59
CA TYR A 243 -5.72 -3.54 3.68
C TYR A 243 -4.58 -2.88 2.91
N THR A 244 -3.56 -2.37 3.61
CA THR A 244 -2.42 -1.68 2.98
C THR A 244 -1.66 -2.63 2.05
N SER A 245 -1.48 -3.89 2.46
CA SER A 245 -0.77 -4.88 1.63
C SER A 245 -1.52 -5.24 0.35
N ASN A 246 -2.84 -5.40 0.41
CA ASN A 246 -3.64 -5.65 -0.79
C ASN A 246 -3.71 -4.42 -1.71
N MET A 247 -3.81 -3.21 -1.16
CA MET A 247 -3.74 -1.98 -1.94
C MET A 247 -2.39 -1.83 -2.66
N ALA A 248 -1.29 -2.12 -1.97
CA ALA A 248 0.04 -2.12 -2.56
C ALA A 248 0.17 -3.19 -3.66
N HIS A 249 -0.34 -4.40 -3.45
CA HIS A 249 -0.43 -5.43 -4.49
C HIS A 249 -1.16 -4.91 -5.74
N ASP A 250 -2.38 -4.40 -5.57
CA ASP A 250 -3.21 -3.93 -6.68
C ASP A 250 -2.55 -2.76 -7.42
N LEU A 251 -1.88 -1.86 -6.69
CA LEU A 251 -1.08 -0.78 -7.27
C LEU A 251 0.10 -1.32 -8.08
N PHE A 252 0.94 -2.18 -7.49
CA PHE A 252 2.11 -2.74 -8.18
C PHE A 252 1.70 -3.52 -9.43
N TYR A 253 0.58 -4.24 -9.36
CA TYR A 253 -0.01 -4.92 -10.50
C TYR A 253 -0.31 -3.95 -11.65
N ARG A 254 -0.92 -2.79 -11.36
CA ARG A 254 -1.20 -1.73 -12.35
C ARG A 254 0.07 -1.13 -12.99
N TYR A 255 1.21 -1.29 -12.34
CA TYR A 255 2.52 -0.88 -12.84
C TYR A 255 3.35 -2.05 -13.38
N GLY A 256 2.73 -3.20 -13.64
CA GLY A 256 3.33 -4.31 -14.37
C GLY A 256 3.91 -5.43 -13.50
N PHE A 257 3.78 -5.36 -12.16
CA PHE A 257 4.08 -6.48 -11.27
C PHE A 257 2.91 -7.48 -11.24
N THR A 258 2.81 -8.23 -12.32
CA THR A 258 1.80 -9.24 -12.62
C THR A 258 2.30 -10.65 -12.31
N GLU A 259 1.42 -11.65 -12.50
CA GLU A 259 1.75 -13.06 -12.36
C GLU A 259 2.95 -13.44 -13.24
N ALA A 260 2.95 -13.02 -14.51
CA ALA A 260 4.03 -13.31 -15.46
C ALA A 260 5.40 -12.72 -15.06
N THR A 261 5.40 -11.69 -14.20
CA THR A 261 6.60 -11.03 -13.66
C THR A 261 6.89 -11.44 -12.22
N GLY A 262 6.23 -12.49 -11.72
CA GLY A 262 6.48 -13.07 -10.40
C GLY A 262 6.00 -12.21 -9.23
N ASN A 263 4.77 -11.69 -9.34
CA ASN A 263 4.09 -11.12 -8.18
C ASN A 263 3.77 -12.18 -7.12
N PHE A 264 3.19 -11.77 -5.99
CA PHE A 264 2.85 -12.67 -4.90
C PHE A 264 1.36 -12.98 -4.96
N GLN A 265 0.99 -14.16 -5.48
CA GLN A 265 -0.38 -14.62 -5.54
C GLN A 265 -0.49 -16.13 -5.27
N GLN A 266 -1.45 -16.51 -4.44
CA GLN A 266 -1.71 -17.91 -4.14
C GLN A 266 -2.24 -18.66 -5.38
N TYR A 267 -3.02 -17.98 -6.23
CA TYR A 267 -3.54 -18.49 -7.49
C TYR A 267 -3.39 -17.44 -8.59
N ASN A 268 -2.77 -17.83 -9.70
CA ASN A 268 -2.37 -16.90 -10.78
C ASN A 268 -3.42 -16.75 -11.89
N PHE A 269 -4.63 -17.29 -11.71
CA PHE A 269 -5.69 -17.24 -12.73
C PHE A 269 -5.27 -17.75 -14.12
N ARG A 270 -4.25 -18.62 -14.16
CA ARG A 270 -3.61 -19.11 -15.39
C ARG A 270 -2.96 -18.01 -16.24
N ARG A 271 -2.49 -16.93 -15.61
CA ARG A 271 -1.81 -15.80 -16.25
C ARG A 271 -0.28 -15.93 -16.29
N GLY A 272 0.25 -17.05 -15.77
CA GLY A 272 1.65 -17.44 -15.93
C GLY A 272 2.43 -17.51 -14.61
N SER A 273 3.73 -17.74 -14.75
CA SER A 273 4.73 -17.94 -13.68
C SER A 273 4.35 -18.97 -12.60
N ALA A 274 5.12 -19.03 -11.51
CA ALA A 274 4.80 -19.91 -10.39
C ALA A 274 3.76 -19.24 -9.49
N GLU A 275 2.86 -20.05 -8.92
CA GLU A 275 1.79 -19.59 -8.02
C GLU A 275 1.97 -20.23 -6.63
N GLY A 276 1.07 -19.93 -5.71
CA GLY A 276 1.10 -20.47 -4.34
C GLY A 276 1.95 -19.65 -3.39
N ASP A 277 2.18 -18.37 -3.70
CA ASP A 277 3.19 -17.55 -3.06
C ASP A 277 2.68 -16.19 -2.54
N ALA A 278 1.40 -16.13 -2.16
CA ALA A 278 0.84 -14.97 -1.45
C ALA A 278 1.72 -14.52 -0.28
N VAL A 279 1.70 -13.21 0.02
CA VAL A 279 2.50 -12.64 1.11
C VAL A 279 1.96 -13.13 2.46
N ILE A 280 2.84 -13.66 3.30
CA ILE A 280 2.56 -13.89 4.72
C ILE A 280 2.91 -12.61 5.47
N ALA A 281 1.89 -11.94 6.04
CA ALA A 281 2.03 -10.64 6.69
C ALA A 281 1.83 -10.78 8.21
N ASN A 282 2.94 -10.73 8.93
CA ASN A 282 2.98 -10.90 10.38
C ASN A 282 2.82 -9.54 11.07
N ALA A 283 1.68 -9.33 11.73
CA ALA A 283 1.42 -8.13 12.54
C ALA A 283 1.99 -8.29 13.96
N GLN A 284 2.55 -7.18 14.50
CA GLN A 284 3.16 -7.14 15.84
C GLN A 284 4.08 -8.33 16.10
N ASP A 285 4.94 -8.66 15.13
CA ASP A 285 5.77 -9.85 15.20
C ASP A 285 6.79 -9.74 16.35
N GLY A 286 6.72 -10.69 17.29
CA GLY A 286 7.51 -10.66 18.52
C GLY A 286 8.97 -11.08 18.37
N SER A 287 9.48 -11.25 17.14
CA SER A 287 10.89 -11.56 16.90
C SER A 287 11.80 -10.34 17.07
N GLY A 288 11.25 -9.12 17.16
CA GLY A 288 12.02 -7.91 17.35
C GLY A 288 11.18 -6.69 17.73
N PHE A 289 11.89 -5.57 17.91
CA PHE A 289 11.35 -4.22 18.06
C PHE A 289 12.23 -3.28 17.23
N ASN A 290 11.75 -2.08 16.93
CA ASN A 290 12.53 -1.01 16.27
C ASN A 290 13.14 -1.39 14.90
N ASN A 291 12.63 -2.45 14.25
CA ASN A 291 12.84 -2.72 12.84
C ASN A 291 11.61 -3.36 12.14
N THR A 292 11.75 -3.70 10.87
CA THR A 292 10.80 -4.52 10.13
C THR A 292 11.61 -5.31 9.10
N ASN A 293 11.01 -6.28 8.42
CA ASN A 293 11.68 -6.95 7.31
C ASN A 293 10.73 -7.68 6.39
N PHE A 294 11.16 -7.79 5.14
CA PHE A 294 10.57 -8.62 4.13
C PHE A 294 11.56 -9.67 3.63
N MET A 295 11.16 -10.94 3.71
CA MET A 295 11.88 -12.04 3.07
C MET A 295 11.31 -12.29 1.68
N THR A 296 12.13 -12.13 0.65
CA THR A 296 11.74 -12.36 -0.76
C THR A 296 12.38 -13.63 -1.34
N PRO A 297 11.81 -14.83 -1.14
CA PRO A 297 12.29 -16.01 -1.84
C PRO A 297 11.93 -15.94 -3.35
N PRO A 298 12.54 -16.81 -4.18
CA PRO A 298 12.18 -16.93 -5.59
C PRO A 298 10.69 -17.22 -5.80
N ASP A 299 10.20 -16.89 -6.98
CA ASP A 299 8.83 -17.13 -7.45
C ASP A 299 8.27 -18.52 -7.12
N GLY A 300 7.03 -18.57 -6.64
CA GLY A 300 6.37 -19.81 -6.15
C GLY A 300 6.66 -20.14 -4.69
N GLN A 301 7.31 -19.25 -3.93
CA GLN A 301 7.47 -19.35 -2.48
C GLN A 301 6.98 -18.07 -1.81
N ASN A 302 6.19 -18.20 -0.75
CA ASN A 302 5.59 -17.07 -0.06
C ASN A 302 6.64 -16.06 0.41
N GLY A 303 6.47 -14.79 0.01
CA GLY A 303 7.14 -13.68 0.68
C GLY A 303 6.68 -13.57 2.13
N ARG A 304 7.52 -13.05 3.01
CA ARG A 304 7.16 -12.87 4.43
C ARG A 304 7.49 -11.47 4.90
N CYS A 305 6.46 -10.69 5.17
CA CYS A 305 6.54 -9.36 5.77
C CYS A 305 6.38 -9.48 7.29
N ARG A 306 7.30 -8.89 8.06
CA ARG A 306 7.29 -8.91 9.53
C ARG A 306 7.34 -7.50 10.08
N MET A 307 6.19 -7.02 10.54
CA MET A 307 6.06 -5.71 11.16
C MET A 307 6.27 -5.81 12.66
N TYR A 308 6.98 -4.86 13.27
CA TYR A 308 7.26 -4.86 14.70
C TYR A 308 6.66 -3.64 15.42
N LEU A 309 6.58 -3.75 16.74
CA LEU A 309 6.28 -2.64 17.64
C LEU A 309 7.54 -1.81 17.92
N TRP A 310 7.38 -0.50 18.05
CA TRP A 310 8.43 0.44 18.43
C TRP A 310 8.44 0.64 19.95
N ASN A 311 9.51 0.22 20.63
CA ASN A 311 9.62 0.38 22.09
C ASN A 311 10.41 1.64 22.51
N THR A 312 10.56 2.60 21.59
CA THR A 312 11.24 3.88 21.79
C THR A 312 10.33 4.95 22.42
N ALA A 313 9.01 4.72 22.47
CA ALA A 313 8.04 5.60 23.09
C ALA A 313 6.99 4.80 23.89
N SER A 314 6.21 5.46 24.75
CA SER A 314 5.18 4.81 25.57
C SER A 314 3.80 5.45 25.37
N PRO A 315 2.75 4.67 25.06
CA PRO A 315 2.85 3.24 24.71
C PRO A 315 3.54 3.02 23.36
N TYR A 316 3.88 1.77 23.07
CA TYR A 316 4.66 1.39 21.89
C TYR A 316 3.92 1.76 20.60
N PRO A 317 4.49 2.65 19.75
CA PRO A 317 3.95 2.87 18.43
C PRO A 317 3.96 1.58 17.62
N ASN A 318 2.96 1.41 16.76
CA ASN A 318 2.78 0.20 15.99
C ASN A 318 3.14 0.45 14.52
N GLY A 319 4.25 -0.14 14.06
CA GLY A 319 4.74 0.04 12.68
C GLY A 319 3.78 -0.50 11.63
N ASP A 320 2.90 -1.45 11.98
CA ASP A 320 1.80 -1.92 11.12
C ASP A 320 0.80 -0.81 10.71
N MET A 321 0.72 0.27 11.50
CA MET A 321 -0.19 1.40 11.25
C MET A 321 0.47 2.51 10.41
N GLU A 322 1.74 2.36 10.07
CA GLU A 322 2.50 3.30 9.25
C GLU A 322 2.62 2.75 7.82
N ALA A 323 1.79 3.26 6.93
CA ALA A 323 1.66 2.77 5.56
C ALA A 323 2.99 2.82 4.81
N GLY A 324 3.82 3.86 5.01
CA GLY A 324 5.15 3.97 4.45
C GLY A 324 6.06 2.80 4.80
N ILE A 325 6.06 2.35 6.07
CA ILE A 325 6.84 1.18 6.51
C ILE A 325 6.33 -0.09 5.82
N VAL A 326 5.01 -0.31 5.82
CA VAL A 326 4.41 -1.50 5.17
C VAL A 326 4.74 -1.53 3.67
N ILE A 327 4.60 -0.39 2.99
CA ILE A 327 4.87 -0.27 1.55
C ILE A 327 6.36 -0.47 1.25
N HIS A 328 7.25 0.07 2.10
CA HIS A 328 8.70 -0.14 1.98
C HIS A 328 9.05 -1.63 1.99
N GLU A 329 8.52 -2.39 2.95
CA GLU A 329 8.76 -3.83 3.04
C GLU A 329 8.21 -4.59 1.82
N LEU A 330 7.01 -4.24 1.36
CA LEU A 330 6.45 -4.85 0.15
C LEU A 330 7.26 -4.48 -1.10
N ALA A 331 7.89 -3.31 -1.12
CA ALA A 331 8.78 -2.87 -2.20
C ALA A 331 10.10 -3.66 -2.25
N HIS A 332 10.59 -4.22 -1.13
CA HIS A 332 11.65 -5.23 -1.17
C HIS A 332 11.21 -6.49 -1.92
N GLY A 333 9.96 -6.91 -1.74
CA GLY A 333 9.33 -7.99 -2.50
C GLY A 333 9.34 -7.72 -4.00
N LEU A 334 8.81 -6.56 -4.39
CA LEU A 334 8.75 -6.07 -5.77
C LEU A 334 10.15 -6.01 -6.43
N SER A 335 11.06 -5.25 -5.84
CA SER A 335 12.39 -4.99 -6.41
C SER A 335 13.20 -6.27 -6.54
N THR A 336 13.14 -7.15 -5.54
CA THR A 336 13.89 -8.41 -5.55
C THR A 336 13.33 -9.42 -6.57
N ARG A 337 12.01 -9.51 -6.74
CA ARG A 337 11.41 -10.40 -7.76
C ARG A 337 11.68 -9.91 -9.20
N LEU A 338 11.68 -8.60 -9.41
CA LEU A 338 11.92 -8.02 -10.73
C LEU A 338 13.41 -8.03 -11.12
N THR A 339 14.30 -7.74 -10.17
CA THR A 339 15.74 -7.64 -10.44
C THR A 339 16.33 -9.03 -10.70
N GLY A 340 16.77 -9.27 -11.94
CA GLY A 340 17.35 -10.55 -12.34
C GLY A 340 16.34 -11.67 -12.59
N ARG A 341 15.05 -11.31 -12.76
CA ARG A 341 13.90 -12.16 -13.08
C ARG A 341 13.35 -12.96 -11.88
N PRO A 342 12.07 -13.40 -11.94
CA PRO A 342 11.34 -13.93 -10.78
C PRO A 342 11.99 -15.09 -10.01
N LYS A 343 12.77 -15.92 -10.71
CA LYS A 343 13.39 -17.12 -10.12
C LYS A 343 14.72 -16.85 -9.41
N ASN A 344 15.22 -15.62 -9.40
CA ASN A 344 16.52 -15.28 -8.82
C ASN A 344 16.46 -14.09 -7.86
N SER A 345 16.29 -14.38 -6.57
CA SER A 345 16.27 -13.37 -5.50
C SER A 345 17.66 -12.90 -5.03
N GLY A 346 18.75 -13.34 -5.67
CA GLY A 346 20.11 -13.00 -5.23
C GLY A 346 20.64 -11.66 -5.73
N CYS A 347 19.84 -10.89 -6.46
CA CYS A 347 20.34 -9.80 -7.30
C CYS A 347 20.52 -8.45 -6.59
N LEU A 348 19.97 -8.30 -5.38
CA LEU A 348 20.09 -7.09 -4.54
C LEU A 348 20.75 -7.39 -3.19
N GLY A 349 21.56 -8.45 -3.11
CA GLY A 349 22.06 -8.97 -1.84
C GLY A 349 23.28 -8.26 -1.24
N TRP A 350 23.95 -7.37 -1.97
CA TRP A 350 25.22 -6.80 -1.49
C TRP A 350 25.62 -5.44 -2.09
N GLY A 351 26.38 -4.65 -1.32
CA GLY A 351 26.98 -3.40 -1.76
C GLY A 351 25.96 -2.39 -2.25
N GLU A 352 26.26 -1.71 -3.34
CA GLU A 352 25.39 -0.69 -3.94
C GLU A 352 24.03 -1.24 -4.35
N SER A 353 23.96 -2.50 -4.81
CA SER A 353 22.69 -3.14 -5.17
C SER A 353 21.74 -3.30 -3.99
N SER A 354 22.26 -3.63 -2.80
CA SER A 354 21.45 -3.68 -1.59
C SER A 354 21.02 -2.30 -1.14
N GLY A 355 21.89 -1.28 -1.28
CA GLY A 355 21.53 0.11 -1.01
C GLY A 355 20.38 0.61 -1.91
N MET A 356 20.41 0.26 -3.20
CA MET A 356 19.29 0.54 -4.13
C MET A 356 18.03 -0.28 -3.81
N GLY A 357 18.16 -1.42 -3.13
CA GLY A 357 17.00 -2.17 -2.64
C GLY A 357 16.30 -1.50 -1.44
N LEU A 358 17.03 -0.66 -0.69
CA LEU A 358 16.51 0.12 0.44
C LEU A 358 15.94 1.49 0.02
N GLY A 359 16.52 2.12 -1.01
CA GLY A 359 16.09 3.43 -1.50
C GLY A 359 14.86 3.32 -2.39
#